data_AF-A0A2A5RVP6-F1
#
_entry.id   AF-A0A2A5RVP6-F1
#
_cell.length_a   1.000
_cell.length_b   1.000
_cell.length_c   1.000
_cell.angle_alpha   90.00
_cell.angle_beta   90.00
_cell.angle_gamma   90.00
#
_symmetry.space_group_name_H-M   'P 1'
#
loop_
_entity.id
_entity.type
_entity.pdbx_description
1 polymer ?
#
loop_
_entity_poly.entity_id
_entity_poly.type
_entity_poly.pdbx_seq_one_letter_code
_entity_poly.pdbx_strand_id
1 'polypeptide(L)'
;MNKKDFPWLYDAEYMSYVGNLLETAEVQKLNEFTHHYISTRLLHSLNVSYTSYKISKKFGWNKKATARAGLLHDLFYYDWRETKFDEGSHAYVHPRIAYQNAQKITTISKLEKDIIIKHMWGATIAPPRYKESFVVTFVDDYVAIKEWSQLMKLKWRYRKHLKKEKMS
;
A
#
# COMPACT_ATOMS: atom_id res chain seq x y z
N MET A 1 -20.22 3.64 7.08
CA MET A 1 -18.76 3.86 7.24
C MET A 1 -18.53 5.21 7.92
N ASN A 2 -17.58 5.32 8.85
CA ASN A 2 -17.25 6.57 9.51
C ASN A 2 -16.06 7.25 8.81
N LYS A 3 -16.12 8.58 8.63
CA LYS A 3 -15.02 9.41 8.11
C LYS A 3 -13.69 9.21 8.83
N LYS A 4 -13.74 8.83 10.11
CA LYS A 4 -12.54 8.54 10.91
C LYS A 4 -11.80 7.29 10.42
N ASP A 5 -12.54 6.30 9.92
CA ASP A 5 -11.98 4.99 9.53
C ASP A 5 -11.58 4.97 8.05
N PHE A 6 -12.35 5.67 7.20
CA PHE A 6 -12.13 5.71 5.75
C PHE A 6 -12.13 7.16 5.23
N PRO A 7 -11.14 7.99 5.62
CA PRO A 7 -11.15 9.42 5.32
C PRO A 7 -11.06 9.74 3.82
N TRP A 8 -10.49 8.85 3.01
CA TRP A 8 -10.39 9.02 1.56
C TRP A 8 -11.74 9.03 0.84
N LEU A 9 -12.76 8.32 1.36
CA LEU A 9 -14.11 8.31 0.78
C LEU A 9 -14.78 9.69 0.83
N TYR A 10 -14.29 10.58 1.70
CA TYR A 10 -14.82 11.92 1.91
C TYR A 10 -13.92 13.02 1.30
N ASP A 11 -12.86 12.65 0.57
CA ASP A 11 -12.01 13.58 -0.19
C ASP A 11 -12.34 13.45 -1.68
N ALA A 12 -13.21 14.33 -2.16
CA ALA A 12 -13.70 14.29 -3.55
C ALA A 12 -12.57 14.46 -4.58
N GLU A 13 -11.54 15.26 -4.28
CA GLU A 13 -10.40 15.45 -5.18
C GLU A 13 -9.59 14.17 -5.29
N TYR A 14 -9.28 13.51 -4.17
CA TYR A 14 -8.62 12.21 -4.17
C TYR A 14 -9.43 11.17 -4.93
N MET A 15 -10.74 11.06 -4.64
CA MET A 15 -11.63 10.11 -5.30
C MET A 15 -11.76 10.37 -6.80
N SER A 16 -11.65 11.62 -7.26
CA SER A 16 -11.61 11.92 -8.70
C SER A 16 -10.40 11.32 -9.42
N TYR A 17 -9.33 10.99 -8.71
CA TYR A 17 -8.12 10.39 -9.29
C TYR A 17 -8.12 8.87 -9.25
N VAL A 18 -8.72 8.29 -8.21
CA VAL A 18 -8.61 6.85 -7.94
C VAL A 18 -9.93 6.10 -7.98
N GLY A 19 -11.09 6.78 -7.99
CA GLY A 19 -12.41 6.15 -7.89
C GLY A 19 -12.62 5.07 -8.94
N ASN A 20 -12.41 5.42 -10.22
CA ASN A 20 -12.55 4.46 -11.31
C ASN A 20 -11.55 3.28 -11.21
N LEU A 21 -10.35 3.51 -10.65
CA LEU A 21 -9.39 2.42 -10.43
C LEU A 21 -9.86 1.53 -9.28
N LEU A 22 -10.36 2.13 -8.21
CA LEU A 22 -10.84 1.43 -7.03
C LEU A 22 -12.02 0.51 -7.38
N GLU A 23 -12.85 0.89 -8.35
CA GLU A 23 -13.97 0.08 -8.83
C GLU A 23 -13.56 -1.13 -9.69
N THR A 24 -12.31 -1.20 -10.15
CA THR A 24 -11.83 -2.35 -10.94
C THR A 24 -11.79 -3.63 -10.12
N ALA A 25 -12.11 -4.77 -10.75
CA ALA A 25 -12.03 -6.07 -10.11
C ALA A 25 -10.61 -6.38 -9.62
N GLU A 26 -9.60 -5.95 -10.38
CA GLU A 26 -8.18 -6.09 -10.08
C GLU A 26 -7.79 -5.40 -8.77
N VAL A 27 -8.29 -4.19 -8.51
CA VAL A 27 -8.00 -3.47 -7.27
C VAL A 27 -8.85 -4.03 -6.12
N GLN A 28 -10.14 -4.33 -6.35
CA GLN A 28 -11.00 -4.92 -5.33
C GLN A 28 -10.50 -6.29 -4.84
N LYS A 29 -9.91 -7.09 -5.73
CA LYS A 29 -9.32 -8.39 -5.41
C LYS A 29 -8.20 -8.32 -4.36
N LEU A 30 -7.53 -7.15 -4.21
CA LEU A 30 -6.54 -6.95 -3.14
C LEU A 30 -7.14 -7.08 -1.73
N ASN A 31 -8.47 -7.02 -1.59
CA ASN A 31 -9.14 -7.21 -0.31
C ASN A 31 -9.14 -8.67 0.18
N GLU A 32 -8.90 -9.62 -0.72
CA GLU A 32 -8.82 -11.06 -0.38
C GLU A 32 -7.46 -11.44 0.21
N PHE A 33 -6.45 -10.58 0.05
CA PHE A 33 -5.09 -10.84 0.51
C PHE A 33 -4.80 -10.10 1.81
N THR A 34 -4.52 -10.85 2.88
CA THR A 34 -4.16 -10.25 4.16
C THR A 34 -2.75 -9.65 4.11
N HIS A 35 -2.63 -8.41 4.57
CA HIS A 35 -1.39 -7.71 4.82
C HIS A 35 -1.20 -7.66 6.35
N HIS A 36 -0.05 -8.15 6.84
CA HIS A 36 0.25 -8.25 8.28
C HIS A 36 -0.88 -8.76 9.21
N TYR A 37 -1.67 -9.75 8.77
CA TYR A 37 -2.75 -10.45 9.52
C TYR A 37 -3.99 -9.66 9.96
N ILE A 38 -3.96 -8.31 9.97
CA ILE A 38 -5.09 -7.48 10.46
C ILE A 38 -5.58 -6.42 9.46
N SER A 39 -4.84 -6.17 8.38
CA SER A 39 -5.28 -5.34 7.26
C SER A 39 -5.31 -6.17 5.98
N THR A 40 -6.05 -5.71 4.98
CA THR A 40 -6.00 -6.28 3.63
C THR A 40 -4.99 -5.48 2.80
N ARG A 41 -4.44 -6.08 1.74
CA ARG A 41 -3.53 -5.37 0.83
C ARG A 41 -4.21 -4.14 0.24
N LEU A 42 -5.51 -4.21 -0.05
CA LEU A 42 -6.31 -3.05 -0.47
C LEU A 42 -6.28 -1.92 0.57
N LEU A 43 -6.51 -2.23 1.85
CA LEU A 43 -6.53 -1.22 2.90
C LEU A 43 -5.15 -0.59 3.11
N HIS A 44 -4.10 -1.41 3.05
CA HIS A 44 -2.71 -0.96 3.09
C HIS A 44 -2.44 0.02 1.93
N SER A 45 -2.71 -0.37 0.68
CA SER A 45 -2.49 0.48 -0.50
C SER A 45 -3.31 1.78 -0.46
N LEU A 46 -4.55 1.75 0.05
CA LEU A 46 -5.36 2.96 0.25
C LEU A 46 -4.75 3.91 1.30
N ASN A 47 -4.24 3.38 2.42
CA ASN A 47 -3.58 4.18 3.45
C ASN A 47 -2.31 4.84 2.92
N VAL A 48 -1.48 4.09 2.18
CA VAL A 48 -0.25 4.59 1.54
C VAL A 48 -0.59 5.64 0.50
N SER A 49 -1.52 5.35 -0.39
CA SER A 49 -1.98 6.25 -1.44
C SER A 49 -2.49 7.57 -0.88
N TYR A 50 -3.45 7.52 0.05
CA TYR A 50 -4.09 8.72 0.58
C TYR A 50 -3.12 9.57 1.41
N THR A 51 -2.25 8.95 2.19
CA THR A 51 -1.24 9.68 2.97
C THR A 51 -0.23 10.37 2.05
N SER A 52 0.28 9.66 1.04
CA SER A 52 1.23 10.19 0.07
C SER A 52 0.63 11.31 -0.80
N TYR A 53 -0.65 11.15 -1.19
CA TYR A 53 -1.43 12.18 -1.88
C TYR A 53 -1.51 13.47 -1.05
N LYS A 54 -1.85 13.39 0.24
CA LYS A 54 -1.93 14.58 1.11
C LYS A 54 -0.59 15.31 1.21
N ILE A 55 0.51 14.56 1.32
CA ILE A 55 1.86 15.11 1.34
C ILE A 55 2.16 15.81 0.01
N SER A 56 1.94 15.12 -1.12
CA SER A 56 2.16 15.69 -2.44
C SER A 56 1.31 16.93 -2.69
N LYS A 57 0.05 16.93 -2.24
CA LYS A 57 -0.86 18.09 -2.30
C LYS A 57 -0.33 19.25 -1.48
N LYS A 58 0.14 19.01 -0.25
CA LYS A 58 0.70 20.05 0.63
C LYS A 58 1.93 20.73 0.03
N PHE A 59 2.76 19.98 -0.70
CA PHE A 59 3.98 20.50 -1.32
C PHE A 59 3.81 20.98 -2.77
N GLY A 60 2.58 20.96 -3.33
CA GLY A 60 2.32 21.38 -4.71
C GLY A 60 2.92 20.44 -5.76
N TRP A 61 3.06 19.16 -5.45
CA TRP A 61 3.63 18.12 -6.31
C TRP A 61 2.55 17.42 -7.14
N ASN A 62 2.92 16.41 -7.94
CA ASN A 62 1.96 15.70 -8.78
C ASN A 62 1.07 14.73 -7.98
N LYS A 63 0.16 15.29 -7.19
CA LYS A 63 -0.79 14.61 -6.31
C LYS A 63 -1.63 13.54 -7.02
N LYS A 64 -1.98 13.75 -8.30
CA LYS A 64 -2.75 12.77 -9.10
C LYS A 64 -1.92 11.51 -9.37
N ALA A 65 -0.70 11.67 -9.86
CA ALA A 65 0.21 10.55 -10.08
C ALA A 65 0.53 9.84 -8.77
N THR A 66 0.78 10.58 -7.68
CA THR A 66 1.03 9.99 -6.35
C THR A 66 -0.14 9.15 -5.86
N ALA A 67 -1.38 9.68 -5.94
CA ALA A 67 -2.58 8.95 -5.53
C ALA A 67 -2.74 7.65 -6.33
N ARG A 68 -2.67 7.73 -7.66
CA ARG A 68 -2.85 6.58 -8.54
C ARG A 68 -1.77 5.53 -8.33
N ALA A 69 -0.50 5.91 -8.40
CA ALA A 69 0.59 4.96 -8.22
C ALA A 69 0.67 4.41 -6.80
N GLY A 70 0.38 5.22 -5.78
CA GLY A 70 0.29 4.74 -4.40
C GLY A 70 -0.83 3.72 -4.19
N LEU A 71 -1.94 3.77 -4.94
CA LEU A 71 -2.98 2.74 -4.88
C LEU A 71 -2.53 1.44 -5.57
N LEU A 72 -1.70 1.55 -6.61
CA LEU A 72 -1.33 0.45 -7.50
C LEU A 72 0.04 -0.19 -7.16
N HIS A 73 0.81 0.36 -6.22
CA HIS A 73 2.18 -0.08 -5.94
C HIS A 73 2.27 -1.58 -5.56
N ASP A 74 1.21 -2.08 -4.93
CA ASP A 74 1.09 -3.42 -4.38
C ASP A 74 0.07 -4.29 -5.15
N LEU A 75 -0.17 -3.99 -6.44
CA LEU A 75 -1.16 -4.69 -7.27
C LEU A 75 -0.71 -6.09 -7.70
N PHE A 76 -0.61 -7.02 -6.75
CA PHE A 76 -0.30 -8.44 -6.99
C PHE A 76 -1.21 -9.35 -6.15
N TYR A 77 -1.31 -10.63 -6.56
CA TYR A 77 -2.38 -11.54 -6.12
C TYR A 77 -1.88 -12.88 -5.58
N TYR A 78 -0.76 -12.88 -4.87
CA TYR A 78 -0.21 -14.07 -4.22
C TYR A 78 0.23 -13.75 -2.78
N ASP A 79 0.42 -14.80 -1.98
CA ASP A 79 1.09 -14.69 -0.68
C ASP A 79 2.59 -14.87 -0.87
N TRP A 80 3.38 -13.88 -0.46
CA TRP A 80 4.84 -13.90 -0.57
C TRP A 80 5.53 -14.83 0.45
N ARG A 81 4.80 -15.24 1.49
CA ARG A 81 5.29 -16.24 2.45
C ARG A 81 5.30 -17.62 1.84
N GLU A 82 4.30 -17.93 1.01
CA GLU A 82 4.12 -19.22 0.36
C GLU A 82 4.76 -19.25 -1.04
N THR A 83 4.57 -18.21 -1.83
CA THR A 83 5.06 -18.14 -3.21
C THR A 83 6.48 -17.60 -3.24
N LYS A 84 7.40 -18.40 -3.77
CA LYS A 84 8.80 -18.01 -4.05
C LYS A 84 8.99 -17.94 -5.56
N PHE A 85 9.75 -16.94 -5.99
CA PHE A 85 10.13 -16.73 -7.37
C PHE A 85 11.62 -17.02 -7.51
N ASP A 86 12.00 -17.68 -8.60
CA ASP A 86 13.41 -17.95 -8.91
C ASP A 86 14.11 -16.66 -9.39
N GLU A 87 13.33 -15.69 -9.88
CA GLU A 87 13.79 -14.43 -10.47
C GLU A 87 14.22 -13.37 -9.43
N GLY A 88 14.17 -13.69 -8.14
CA GLY A 88 14.76 -12.89 -7.08
C GLY A 88 13.90 -12.70 -5.83
N SER A 89 14.32 -11.78 -4.96
CA SER A 89 13.61 -11.51 -3.71
C SER A 89 12.23 -10.93 -3.97
N HIS A 90 11.31 -11.12 -3.02
CA HIS A 90 9.97 -10.54 -3.11
C HIS A 90 10.01 -9.03 -3.38
N ALA A 91 10.89 -8.30 -2.66
CA ALA A 91 11.09 -6.86 -2.83
C ALA A 91 11.53 -6.44 -4.23
N TYR A 92 12.17 -7.35 -4.98
CA TYR A 92 12.55 -7.13 -6.37
C TYR A 92 11.41 -7.48 -7.35
N VAL A 93 10.71 -8.58 -7.11
CA VAL A 93 9.76 -9.15 -8.08
C VAL A 93 8.40 -8.46 -8.03
N HIS A 94 7.82 -8.23 -6.85
CA HIS A 94 6.45 -7.71 -6.78
C HIS A 94 6.25 -6.31 -7.36
N PRO A 95 7.20 -5.35 -7.28
CA PRO A 95 7.00 -4.04 -7.92
C PRO A 95 6.84 -4.16 -9.43
N ARG A 96 7.53 -5.14 -10.05
CA ARG A 96 7.44 -5.41 -11.49
C ARG A 96 6.11 -6.07 -11.85
N ILE A 97 5.66 -7.03 -11.05
CA ILE A 97 4.34 -7.66 -11.22
C ILE A 97 3.23 -6.62 -11.05
N ALA A 98 3.32 -5.78 -10.01
CA ALA A 98 2.37 -4.70 -9.76
C ALA A 98 2.31 -3.73 -10.93
N TYR A 99 3.46 -3.32 -11.46
CA TYR A 99 3.52 -2.48 -12.65
C TYR A 99 2.87 -3.15 -13.87
N GLN A 100 3.18 -4.42 -14.16
CA GLN A 100 2.59 -5.16 -15.26
C GLN A 100 1.07 -5.29 -15.13
N ASN A 101 0.55 -5.53 -13.91
CA ASN A 101 -0.88 -5.59 -13.66
C ASN A 101 -1.53 -4.20 -13.80
N ALA A 102 -0.89 -3.15 -13.31
CA ALA A 102 -1.38 -1.79 -13.42
C ALA A 102 -1.53 -1.34 -14.88
N GLN A 103 -0.58 -1.74 -15.74
CA GLN A 103 -0.63 -1.46 -17.17
C GLN A 103 -1.81 -2.13 -17.90
N LYS A 104 -2.39 -3.21 -17.35
CA LYS A 104 -3.56 -3.87 -17.95
C LYS A 104 -4.85 -3.10 -17.70
N ILE A 105 -4.93 -2.32 -16.62
CA ILE A 105 -6.16 -1.63 -16.20
C ILE A 105 -6.12 -0.12 -16.43
N THR A 106 -4.94 0.48 -16.63
CA THR A 106 -4.83 1.93 -16.85
C THR A 106 -3.51 2.32 -17.53
N THR A 107 -3.50 3.50 -18.14
CA THR A 107 -2.26 4.11 -18.65
C THR A 107 -1.40 4.59 -17.48
N ILE A 108 -0.11 4.25 -17.52
CA ILE A 108 0.88 4.57 -16.48
C ILE A 108 1.92 5.53 -17.04
N SER A 109 2.04 6.70 -16.43
CA SER A 109 3.06 7.71 -16.73
C SER A 109 4.46 7.30 -16.25
N LYS A 110 5.50 8.02 -16.70
CA LYS A 110 6.89 7.79 -16.24
C LYS A 110 7.04 7.96 -14.71
N LEU A 111 6.32 8.93 -14.14
CA LEU A 111 6.31 9.17 -12.70
C LEU A 111 5.63 8.02 -11.96
N GLU A 112 4.44 7.62 -12.37
CA GLU A 112 3.70 6.51 -11.75
C GLU A 112 4.48 5.19 -11.83
N LYS A 113 5.13 4.92 -12.97
CA LYS A 113 6.02 3.77 -13.13
C LYS A 113 7.17 3.80 -12.12
N ASP A 114 7.85 4.95 -11.96
CA ASP A 114 8.98 5.06 -11.03
C ASP A 114 8.53 4.85 -9.59
N ILE A 115 7.36 5.40 -9.20
CA ILE A 115 6.73 5.15 -7.91
C ILE A 115 6.49 3.64 -7.72
N ILE A 116 5.78 3.00 -8.65
CA ILE A 116 5.40 1.57 -8.52
C ILE A 116 6.65 0.68 -8.48
N ILE A 117 7.64 0.90 -9.34
CA ILE A 117 8.81 0.01 -9.45
C ILE A 117 9.79 0.19 -8.28
N LYS A 118 9.86 1.38 -7.69
CA LYS A 118 10.91 1.73 -6.72
C LYS A 118 10.42 2.00 -5.30
N HIS A 119 9.14 1.75 -5.01
CA HIS A 119 8.63 1.91 -3.65
C HIS A 119 9.35 1.02 -2.62
N MET A 120 9.99 -0.07 -3.06
CA MET A 120 10.84 -0.93 -2.23
C MET A 120 12.30 -0.47 -2.13
N TRP A 121 12.59 0.82 -2.36
CA TRP A 121 13.94 1.32 -2.23
C TRP A 121 14.42 1.23 -0.77
N GLY A 122 15.66 0.78 -0.57
CA GLY A 122 16.18 0.38 0.75
C GLY A 122 16.23 -1.14 0.92
N ALA A 123 15.21 -1.85 0.41
CA ALA A 123 15.27 -3.30 0.17
C ALA A 123 15.81 -3.64 -1.24
N THR A 124 15.75 -2.67 -2.15
CA THR A 124 16.35 -2.72 -3.49
C THR A 124 17.36 -1.58 -3.67
N ILE A 125 18.32 -1.78 -4.59
CA ILE A 125 19.47 -0.89 -4.77
C ILE A 125 19.11 0.37 -5.59
N ALA A 126 18.06 0.34 -6.40
CA ALA A 126 17.76 1.40 -7.37
C ALA A 126 17.01 2.58 -6.73
N PRO A 127 17.62 3.78 -6.60
CA PRO A 127 16.98 4.91 -5.93
C PRO A 127 15.80 5.50 -6.74
N PRO A 128 14.75 5.98 -6.05
CA PRO A 128 13.65 6.70 -6.67
C PRO A 128 14.16 7.93 -7.43
N ARG A 129 13.56 8.23 -8.59
CA ARG A 129 13.98 9.37 -9.42
C ARG A 129 13.22 10.65 -9.06
N TYR A 130 12.00 10.50 -8.57
CA TYR A 130 11.09 11.60 -8.29
C TYR A 130 10.83 11.73 -6.79
N LYS A 131 10.60 12.96 -6.34
CA LYS A 131 10.25 13.26 -4.94
C LYS A 131 8.98 12.54 -4.49
N GLU A 132 7.99 12.42 -5.37
CA GLU A 132 6.76 11.66 -5.09
C GLU A 132 7.06 10.17 -4.87
N SER A 133 8.02 9.60 -5.61
CA SER A 133 8.47 8.22 -5.43
C SER A 133 9.13 7.98 -4.07
N PHE A 134 9.95 8.93 -3.59
CA PHE A 134 10.47 8.88 -2.22
C PHE A 134 9.35 8.95 -1.18
N VAL A 135 8.34 9.80 -1.38
CA VAL A 135 7.21 9.87 -0.44
C VAL A 135 6.47 8.56 -0.35
N VAL A 136 6.13 7.95 -1.49
CA VAL A 136 5.41 6.68 -1.46
C VAL A 136 6.24 5.60 -0.77
N THR A 137 7.55 5.53 -1.06
CA THR A 137 8.49 4.61 -0.37
C THR A 137 8.44 4.76 1.14
N PHE A 138 8.64 5.97 1.66
CA PHE A 138 8.68 6.18 3.12
C PHE A 138 7.31 6.02 3.79
N VAL A 139 6.24 6.39 3.09
CA VAL A 139 4.88 6.23 3.61
C VAL A 139 4.49 4.75 3.64
N ASP A 140 4.91 3.97 2.65
CA ASP A 140 4.74 2.52 2.62
C ASP A 140 5.37 1.84 3.84
N ASP A 141 6.67 2.07 4.06
CA ASP A 141 7.38 1.59 5.25
C ASP A 141 6.69 2.02 6.56
N TYR A 142 6.28 3.28 6.64
CA TYR A 142 5.60 3.81 7.83
C TYR A 142 4.26 3.11 8.09
N VAL A 143 3.44 2.91 7.05
CA VAL A 143 2.14 2.25 7.17
C VAL A 143 2.34 0.79 7.57
N ALA A 144 3.26 0.07 6.92
CA ALA A 144 3.58 -1.32 7.26
C ALA A 144 4.03 -1.48 8.72
N ILE A 145 4.92 -0.60 9.22
CA ILE A 145 5.36 -0.60 10.62
C ILE A 145 4.20 -0.33 11.58
N LYS A 146 3.30 0.60 11.22
CA LYS A 146 2.13 0.94 12.04
C LYS A 146 1.17 -0.23 12.14
N GLU A 147 0.87 -0.90 11.03
CA GLU A 147 0.01 -2.09 10.98
C GLU A 147 0.62 -3.22 11.82
N TRP A 148 1.92 -3.48 11.66
CA TRP A 148 2.62 -4.47 12.46
C TRP A 148 2.59 -4.13 13.97
N SER A 149 2.80 -2.87 14.32
CA SER A 149 2.75 -2.41 15.72
C SER A 149 1.36 -2.58 16.35
N GLN A 150 0.29 -2.37 15.58
CA GLN A 150 -1.08 -2.60 16.02
C GLN A 150 -1.36 -4.09 16.28
N LEU A 151 -0.89 -4.98 15.41
CA LEU A 151 -0.97 -6.42 15.60
C LEU A 151 -0.26 -6.86 16.89
N MET A 152 0.93 -6.34 17.14
CA MET A 152 1.71 -6.69 18.33
C MET A 152 1.01 -6.24 19.63
N LYS A 153 0.39 -5.06 19.63
CA LYS A 153 -0.44 -4.59 20.76
C LYS A 153 -1.64 -5.50 21.01
N LEU A 154 -2.34 -5.93 19.95
CA LEU A 154 -3.47 -6.87 20.06
C LEU A 154 -3.03 -8.21 20.65
N LYS A 155 -1.95 -8.80 20.12
CA LYS A 155 -1.38 -10.06 20.64
C LYS A 155 -0.99 -9.94 22.11
N TRP A 156 -0.39 -8.83 22.52
CA TRP A 156 0.00 -8.60 23.91
C TRP A 156 -1.20 -8.46 24.85
N ARG A 157 -2.25 -7.72 24.44
CA ARG A 157 -3.50 -7.60 25.20
C ARG A 157 -4.18 -8.97 25.37
N TYR A 158 -4.29 -9.74 24.29
CA TYR A 158 -4.88 -11.09 24.33
C TYR A 158 -4.11 -12.02 25.28
N ARG A 159 -2.77 -12.04 25.23
CA ARG A 159 -1.93 -12.80 26.16
C ARG A 159 -2.16 -12.40 27.63
N LYS A 160 -2.36 -11.12 27.91
CA LYS A 160 -2.69 -10.65 29.27
C LYS A 160 -4.06 -11.12 29.74
N HIS A 161 -5.07 -11.12 28.87
CA HIS A 161 -6.40 -11.65 29.18
C HIS A 161 -6.35 -13.14 29.54
N LEU A 162 -5.69 -13.96 28.73
CA LEU A 162 -5.53 -15.40 29.01
C LEU A 162 -4.79 -15.68 30.33
N LYS A 163 -3.79 -14.87 30.68
CA LYS A 163 -3.10 -14.99 31.98
C LYS A 163 -4.02 -14.64 33.15
N LYS A 164 -4.92 -13.67 32.99
CA LYS A 164 -5.87 -13.26 34.02
C LYS A 164 -6.95 -14.32 34.26
N GLU A 165 -7.45 -14.95 33.20
CA GLU A 165 -8.41 -16.06 33.30
C GLU A 165 -7.82 -17.31 33.95
N LYS A 166 -6.54 -17.62 33.69
CA LYS A 166 -5.85 -18.76 34.34
C LYS A 166 -5.51 -18.54 35.82
N MET A 167 -5.63 -17.30 36.32
CA MET A 167 -5.35 -16.93 37.72
C MET A 167 -6.64 -16.66 38.53
N SER A 168 -7.81 -16.80 37.90
CA SER A 168 -9.14 -16.72 38.51
C SER A 168 -9.74 -18.11 38.65
#